data_AF-K7AK46-F1
#
_entry.id   AF-K7AK46-F1
#
_cell.length_a   1.000
_cell.length_b   1.000
_cell.length_c   1.000
_cell.angle_alpha   90.00
_cell.angle_beta   90.00
_cell.angle_gamma   90.00
#
_symmetry.space_group_name_H-M   'P 1'
#
loop_
_entity.id
_entity.type
_entity.pdbx_description
1 polymer ?
#
loop_
_entity_poly.entity_id
_entity_poly.type
_entity_poly.pdbx_seq_one_letter_code
_entity_poly.pdbx_strand_id
1 'polypeptide(L)'
;EAAESAKGRQLRFLANVDPVDVARSIKDLDPETTLVVVVSKTFTTAETMLNARTIKEWIVSSLGPQAVSKHMIAVSTNLKLVKEFGIDPNNAFAFWDWVGGRYSVCSAVGVLPLSLQYGFPIVQRFLEGASSIDNHFRTASFEKNIPVLLGLLSVWNVSFLGYPARAILPYSQALEKLAPHIQQLSMESNGKGVSIDGVPLPYEAGEIDFGEPGTNGQHSFYQLIHQGRVIPCDFIGVIKSQQPVYLK
;
A
#
# COMPACT_ATOMS: atom_id res chain seq x y z
N GLU A 1 7.72 -13.16 15.05
CA GLU A 1 6.73 -12.42 15.87
C GLU A 1 5.44 -12.19 15.08
N ALA A 2 5.41 -11.30 14.08
CA ALA A 2 4.19 -11.00 13.30
C ALA A 2 3.49 -12.24 12.72
N ALA A 3 4.26 -13.19 12.16
CA ALA A 3 3.71 -14.46 11.67
C ALA A 3 3.04 -15.30 12.78
N GLU A 4 3.59 -15.30 14.00
CA GLU A 4 3.00 -16.02 15.13
C GLU A 4 1.76 -15.28 15.64
N SER A 5 1.78 -13.95 15.72
CA SER A 5 0.62 -13.13 16.10
C SER A 5 -0.55 -13.25 15.12
N ALA A 6 -0.26 -13.56 13.86
CA ALA A 6 -1.25 -13.79 12.80
C ALA A 6 -1.76 -15.23 12.70
N LYS A 7 -1.26 -16.15 13.54
CA LYS A 7 -1.60 -17.57 13.45
C LYS A 7 -3.11 -17.80 13.59
N GLY A 8 -3.67 -18.57 12.65
CA GLY A 8 -5.11 -18.84 12.59
C GLY A 8 -5.95 -17.70 11.99
N ARG A 9 -5.32 -16.62 11.48
CA ARG A 9 -6.02 -15.48 10.86
C ARG A 9 -5.56 -15.31 9.42
N GLN A 10 -6.48 -14.90 8.56
CA GLN A 10 -6.18 -14.59 7.16
C GLN A 10 -6.57 -13.14 6.86
N LEU A 11 -5.74 -12.46 6.09
CA LEU A 11 -6.01 -11.14 5.54
C LEU A 11 -6.00 -11.24 4.02
N ARG A 12 -7.11 -10.86 3.37
CA ARG A 12 -7.26 -10.83 1.91
C ARG A 12 -7.61 -9.43 1.45
N PHE A 13 -7.10 -9.04 0.30
CA PHE A 13 -7.36 -7.73 -0.30
C PHE A 13 -8.25 -7.92 -1.52
N LEU A 14 -9.44 -7.33 -1.49
CA LEU A 14 -10.34 -7.21 -2.63
C LEU A 14 -10.25 -5.79 -3.16
N ALA A 15 -9.64 -5.63 -4.34
CA ALA A 15 -9.31 -4.33 -4.89
C ALA A 15 -9.97 -4.10 -6.26
N ASN A 16 -9.87 -5.07 -7.16
CA ASN A 16 -10.37 -4.94 -8.51
C ASN A 16 -11.90 -5.09 -8.52
N VAL A 17 -12.57 -4.36 -9.41
CA VAL A 17 -14.01 -4.47 -9.66
C VAL A 17 -14.38 -5.71 -10.46
N ASP A 18 -13.40 -6.33 -11.12
CA ASP A 18 -13.55 -7.62 -11.78
C ASP A 18 -14.10 -8.67 -10.79
N PRO A 19 -15.25 -9.31 -11.08
CA PRO A 19 -15.85 -10.31 -10.19
C PRO A 19 -14.94 -11.52 -9.92
N VAL A 20 -13.92 -11.76 -10.74
CA VAL A 20 -12.89 -12.77 -10.44
C VAL A 20 -12.15 -12.46 -9.14
N ASP A 21 -11.90 -11.19 -8.83
CA ASP A 21 -11.21 -10.80 -7.58
C ASP A 21 -12.11 -11.06 -6.36
N VAL A 22 -13.41 -10.80 -6.48
CA VAL A 22 -14.41 -11.18 -5.46
C VAL A 22 -14.40 -12.70 -5.25
N ALA A 23 -14.53 -13.47 -6.33
CA ALA A 23 -14.58 -14.92 -6.28
C ALA A 23 -13.31 -15.53 -5.65
N ARG A 24 -12.14 -14.97 -5.96
CA ARG A 24 -10.86 -15.36 -5.34
C ARG A 24 -10.78 -14.96 -3.87
N SER A 25 -11.27 -13.76 -3.54
CA SER A 25 -11.23 -13.24 -2.17
C SER A 25 -12.06 -14.09 -1.22
N ILE A 26 -13.28 -14.48 -1.60
CA ILE A 26 -14.19 -15.26 -0.73
C ILE A 26 -14.00 -16.77 -0.80
N LYS A 27 -13.04 -17.26 -1.61
CA LYS A 27 -13.00 -18.64 -2.14
C LYS A 27 -13.12 -19.79 -1.15
N ASP A 28 -12.92 -19.65 0.14
CA ASP A 28 -12.81 -20.77 1.08
C ASP A 28 -13.08 -20.24 2.48
N LEU A 29 -13.80 -19.12 2.51
CA LEU A 29 -14.15 -18.38 3.69
C LEU A 29 -15.56 -18.79 4.11
N ASP A 30 -15.71 -18.97 5.42
CA ASP A 30 -17.01 -19.05 6.06
C ASP A 30 -17.45 -17.63 6.45
N PRO A 31 -18.63 -17.14 6.00
CA PRO A 31 -19.20 -15.87 6.44
C PRO A 31 -19.20 -15.71 7.97
N GLU A 32 -19.44 -16.77 8.75
CA GLU A 32 -19.49 -16.72 10.22
C GLU A 32 -18.16 -16.35 10.87
N THR A 33 -17.04 -16.61 10.17
CA THR A 33 -15.69 -16.34 10.67
C THR A 33 -14.98 -15.22 9.90
N THR A 34 -15.72 -14.48 9.07
CA THR A 34 -15.18 -13.43 8.21
C THR A 34 -15.58 -12.03 8.68
N LEU A 35 -14.60 -11.14 8.78
CA LEU A 35 -14.79 -9.70 9.02
C LEU A 35 -14.38 -8.91 7.78
N VAL A 36 -15.24 -8.00 7.35
CA VAL A 36 -15.03 -7.17 6.16
C VAL A 36 -14.73 -5.74 6.56
N VAL A 37 -13.59 -5.22 6.09
CA VAL A 37 -13.17 -3.84 6.30
C VAL A 37 -13.34 -3.06 5.00
N VAL A 38 -14.35 -2.19 4.93
CA VAL A 38 -14.58 -1.34 3.75
C VAL A 38 -13.74 -0.08 3.86
N VAL A 39 -12.71 0.04 3.03
CA VAL A 39 -11.77 1.17 3.06
C VAL A 39 -12.03 2.10 1.87
N SER A 40 -12.64 3.26 2.13
CA SER A 40 -12.84 4.30 1.11
C SER A 40 -12.98 5.66 1.76
N LYS A 41 -12.11 6.61 1.35
CA LYS A 41 -12.13 7.99 1.87
C LYS A 41 -13.49 8.64 1.69
N THR A 42 -13.98 8.65 0.46
CA THR A 42 -15.26 9.29 0.10
C THR A 42 -16.46 8.39 0.37
N PHE A 43 -16.24 7.08 0.45
CA PHE A 43 -17.28 6.04 0.49
C PHE A 43 -18.17 6.04 -0.77
N THR A 44 -17.62 6.52 -1.89
CA THR A 44 -18.32 6.63 -3.19
C THR A 44 -17.53 6.02 -4.35
N THR A 45 -16.30 5.56 -4.12
CA THR A 45 -15.47 4.92 -5.16
C THR A 45 -16.22 3.75 -5.80
N ALA A 46 -16.42 3.79 -7.11
CA ALA A 46 -17.34 2.90 -7.81
C ALA A 46 -16.99 1.42 -7.61
N GLU A 47 -15.71 1.10 -7.80
CA GLU A 47 -15.13 -0.24 -7.64
C GLU A 47 -15.31 -0.74 -6.20
N THR A 48 -14.85 0.04 -5.22
CA THR A 48 -14.94 -0.32 -3.80
C THR A 48 -16.38 -0.51 -3.36
N MET A 49 -17.30 0.36 -3.77
CA MET A 49 -18.69 0.29 -3.34
C MET A 49 -19.45 -0.85 -4.04
N LEU A 50 -19.11 -1.20 -5.28
CA LEU A 50 -19.65 -2.41 -5.91
C LEU A 50 -19.17 -3.66 -5.16
N ASN A 51 -17.87 -3.77 -4.90
CA ASN A 51 -17.30 -4.86 -4.12
C ASN A 51 -17.92 -4.98 -2.73
N ALA A 52 -18.06 -3.86 -2.02
CA ALA A 52 -18.67 -3.83 -0.69
C ALA A 52 -20.11 -4.33 -0.72
N ARG A 53 -20.92 -3.92 -1.72
CA ARG A 53 -22.29 -4.44 -1.89
C ARG A 53 -22.33 -5.93 -2.21
N THR A 54 -21.44 -6.42 -3.08
CA THR A 54 -21.36 -7.83 -3.43
C THR A 54 -20.99 -8.70 -2.22
N ILE A 55 -20.01 -8.27 -1.42
CA ILE A 55 -19.62 -8.98 -0.20
C ILE A 55 -20.70 -8.88 0.89
N LYS A 56 -21.38 -7.74 0.99
CA LYS A 56 -22.55 -7.60 1.87
C LYS A 56 -23.63 -8.61 1.52
N GLU A 57 -23.96 -8.76 0.24
CA GLU A 57 -24.95 -9.74 -0.21
C GLU A 57 -24.51 -11.17 0.11
N TRP A 58 -23.22 -11.49 -0.10
CA TRP A 58 -22.66 -12.79 0.29
C TRP A 58 -22.83 -13.08 1.79
N ILE A 59 -22.53 -12.11 2.68
CA ILE A 59 -22.76 -12.24 4.13
C ILE A 59 -24.25 -12.40 4.45
N VAL A 60 -25.10 -11.54 3.89
CA VAL A 60 -26.55 -11.50 4.18
C VAL A 60 -27.24 -12.78 3.71
N SER A 61 -26.84 -13.32 2.56
CA SER A 61 -27.40 -14.56 2.02
C SER A 61 -27.16 -15.77 2.94
N SER A 62 -26.10 -15.74 3.75
CA SER A 62 -25.74 -16.82 4.68
C SER A 62 -26.21 -16.58 6.11
N LEU A 63 -26.09 -15.35 6.62
CA LEU A 63 -26.26 -15.03 8.05
C LEU A 63 -27.44 -14.09 8.35
N GLY A 64 -28.11 -13.61 7.30
CA GLY A 64 -29.21 -12.66 7.38
C GLY A 64 -28.77 -11.19 7.54
N PRO A 65 -29.70 -10.23 7.39
CA PRO A 65 -29.38 -8.79 7.34
C PRO A 65 -28.73 -8.24 8.62
N GLN A 66 -29.02 -8.84 9.78
CA GLN A 66 -28.50 -8.39 11.07
C GLN A 66 -27.00 -8.67 11.23
N ALA A 67 -26.42 -9.55 10.40
CA ALA A 67 -24.99 -9.84 10.44
C ALA A 67 -24.12 -8.67 9.96
N VAL A 68 -24.66 -7.77 9.13
CA VAL A 68 -23.91 -6.62 8.56
C VAL A 68 -23.27 -5.78 9.66
N SER A 69 -23.98 -5.48 10.74
CA SER A 69 -23.46 -4.64 11.83
C SER A 69 -22.33 -5.31 12.63
N LYS A 70 -22.21 -6.64 12.59
CA LYS A 70 -21.18 -7.41 13.31
C LYS A 70 -20.01 -7.84 12.43
N HIS A 71 -20.25 -8.05 11.13
CA HIS A 71 -19.28 -8.58 10.19
C HIS A 71 -18.73 -7.54 9.21
N MET A 72 -19.23 -6.30 9.23
CA MET A 72 -18.72 -5.23 8.38
C MET A 72 -18.37 -3.99 9.21
N ILE A 73 -17.16 -3.48 8.98
CA ILE A 73 -16.65 -2.24 9.54
C ILE A 73 -16.14 -1.33 8.42
N ALA A 74 -16.02 -0.04 8.68
CA ALA A 74 -15.61 0.93 7.67
C ALA A 74 -14.40 1.75 8.10
N VAL A 75 -13.54 2.09 7.15
CA VAL A 75 -12.53 3.13 7.28
C VAL A 75 -12.88 4.24 6.29
N SER A 76 -13.44 5.33 6.80
CA SER A 76 -13.95 6.42 5.97
C SER A 76 -14.07 7.73 6.74
N THR A 77 -14.08 8.85 6.01
CA THR A 77 -14.41 10.16 6.56
C THR A 77 -15.91 10.46 6.44
N ASN A 78 -16.68 9.63 5.74
CA ASN A 78 -18.09 9.86 5.41
C ASN A 78 -19.04 8.98 6.22
N LEU A 79 -19.21 9.31 7.51
CA LEU A 79 -20.05 8.54 8.44
C LEU A 79 -21.52 8.45 8.02
N LYS A 80 -22.02 9.43 7.25
CA LYS A 80 -23.39 9.42 6.73
C LYS A 80 -23.59 8.24 5.77
N LEU A 81 -22.72 8.10 4.76
CA LEU A 81 -22.83 7.00 3.80
C LEU A 81 -22.52 5.63 4.41
N VAL A 82 -21.64 5.58 5.42
CA VAL A 82 -21.39 4.34 6.20
C VAL A 82 -22.67 3.87 6.89
N LYS A 83 -23.39 4.79 7.55
CA LYS A 83 -24.68 4.48 8.19
C LYS A 83 -25.75 4.07 7.18
N GLU A 84 -25.85 4.77 6.05
CA GLU A 84 -26.79 4.43 4.97
C GLU A 84 -26.50 3.06 4.35
N PHE A 85 -25.23 2.66 4.30
CA PHE A 85 -24.82 1.32 3.87
C PHE A 85 -25.22 0.23 4.87
N GLY A 86 -25.50 0.58 6.12
CA GLY A 86 -25.95 -0.32 7.18
C GLY A 86 -24.85 -0.77 8.15
N ILE A 87 -23.66 -0.18 8.08
CA ILE A 87 -22.59 -0.38 9.07
C ILE A 87 -22.88 0.53 10.27
N ASP A 88 -22.71 -0.01 11.48
CA ASP A 88 -22.82 0.78 12.71
C ASP A 88 -21.76 1.90 12.70
N PRO A 89 -22.12 3.18 12.88
CA PRO A 89 -21.14 4.26 12.97
C PRO A 89 -20.08 4.07 14.06
N ASN A 90 -20.36 3.30 15.12
CA ASN A 90 -19.35 2.93 16.13
C ASN A 90 -18.29 1.96 15.60
N ASN A 91 -18.59 1.29 14.49
CA ASN A 91 -17.70 0.41 13.73
C ASN A 91 -17.04 1.15 12.55
N ALA A 92 -17.03 2.48 12.58
CA ALA A 92 -16.36 3.32 11.59
C ALA A 92 -15.10 3.94 12.20
N PHE A 93 -13.97 3.76 11.53
CA PHE A 93 -12.68 4.30 11.93
C PHE A 93 -12.33 5.47 11.00
N ALA A 94 -12.32 6.68 11.54
CA ALA A 94 -12.11 7.88 10.77
C ALA A 94 -10.63 8.12 10.44
N PHE A 95 -10.42 8.87 9.36
CA PHE A 95 -9.18 9.58 9.05
C PHE A 95 -9.55 10.93 8.43
N TRP A 96 -8.58 11.70 7.91
CA TRP A 96 -8.82 13.10 7.54
C TRP A 96 -8.46 13.43 6.10
N ASP A 97 -8.94 14.58 5.64
CA ASP A 97 -8.77 15.10 4.29
C ASP A 97 -7.30 15.36 3.92
N TRP A 98 -6.50 15.82 4.86
CA TRP A 98 -5.05 16.01 4.71
C TRP A 98 -4.25 14.71 4.59
N VAL A 99 -4.87 13.55 4.81
CA VAL A 99 -4.27 12.25 4.51
C VAL A 99 -4.59 11.88 3.05
N GLY A 100 -3.62 12.04 2.17
CA GLY A 100 -3.70 11.55 0.78
C GLY A 100 -3.72 10.03 0.71
N GLY A 101 -4.44 9.45 -0.26
CA GLY A 101 -4.62 7.99 -0.36
C GLY A 101 -3.31 7.21 -0.41
N ARG A 102 -2.38 7.61 -1.29
CA ARG A 102 -1.04 7.00 -1.39
C ARG A 102 -0.11 7.23 -0.19
N TYR A 103 -0.54 8.03 0.80
CA TYR A 103 0.16 8.28 2.06
C TYR A 103 -0.62 7.74 3.28
N SER A 104 -1.71 6.99 3.08
CA SER A 104 -2.66 6.71 4.15
C SER A 104 -2.37 5.47 5.00
N VAL A 105 -1.32 4.69 4.70
CA VAL A 105 -1.06 3.41 5.41
C VAL A 105 -0.86 3.59 6.92
N CYS A 106 -0.27 4.71 7.35
CA CYS A 106 -0.09 5.04 8.78
C CYS A 106 -1.35 5.61 9.46
N SER A 107 -2.47 5.75 8.73
CA SER A 107 -3.79 6.09 9.29
C SER A 107 -4.61 4.82 9.55
N ALA A 108 -5.87 4.97 9.96
CA ALA A 108 -6.82 3.86 10.09
C ALA A 108 -6.89 2.95 8.85
N VAL A 109 -6.57 3.46 7.65
CA VAL A 109 -6.55 2.69 6.39
C VAL A 109 -5.63 1.46 6.50
N GLY A 110 -4.40 1.61 6.98
CA GLY A 110 -3.49 0.48 7.18
C GLY A 110 -3.49 -0.02 8.62
N VAL A 111 -3.54 0.88 9.59
CA VAL A 111 -3.43 0.53 11.02
C VAL A 111 -4.52 -0.45 11.46
N LEU A 112 -5.76 -0.27 11.01
CA LEU A 112 -6.86 -1.16 11.39
C LEU A 112 -6.66 -2.60 10.88
N PRO A 113 -6.59 -2.87 9.55
CA PRO A 113 -6.42 -4.24 9.05
C PRO A 113 -5.10 -4.87 9.51
N LEU A 114 -4.02 -4.10 9.62
CA LEU A 114 -2.74 -4.63 10.12
C LEU A 114 -2.80 -4.99 11.61
N SER A 115 -3.50 -4.20 12.43
CA SER A 115 -3.69 -4.52 13.86
C SER A 115 -4.61 -5.72 14.03
N LEU A 116 -5.62 -5.83 13.16
CA LEU A 116 -6.46 -7.01 13.02
C LEU A 116 -5.74 -8.21 12.41
N GLN A 117 -4.50 -8.12 11.95
CA GLN A 117 -3.79 -9.32 11.49
C GLN A 117 -2.64 -9.67 12.44
N TYR A 118 -1.86 -8.66 12.83
CA TYR A 118 -0.60 -8.82 13.54
C TYR A 118 -0.65 -8.35 14.99
N GLY A 119 -1.75 -7.73 15.43
CA GLY A 119 -1.87 -7.12 16.75
C GLY A 119 -1.31 -5.69 16.78
N PHE A 120 -1.95 -4.82 17.57
CA PHE A 120 -1.58 -3.41 17.67
C PHE A 120 -0.13 -3.17 18.12
N PRO A 121 0.47 -3.91 19.08
CA PRO A 121 1.86 -3.69 19.48
C PRO A 121 2.87 -3.78 18.33
N ILE A 122 2.63 -4.66 17.35
CA ILE A 122 3.49 -4.79 16.16
C ILE A 122 3.31 -3.57 15.25
N VAL A 123 2.07 -3.14 15.04
CA VAL A 123 1.76 -1.96 14.21
C VAL A 123 2.27 -0.68 14.85
N GLN A 124 2.24 -0.57 16.17
CA GLN A 124 2.81 0.56 16.90
C GLN A 124 4.31 0.71 16.61
N ARG A 125 5.09 -0.39 16.63
CA ARG A 125 6.52 -0.34 16.27
C ARG A 125 6.75 0.02 14.80
N PHE A 126 5.84 -0.38 13.90
CA PHE A 126 5.87 0.09 12.51
C PHE A 126 5.69 1.62 12.44
N LEU A 127 4.72 2.17 13.18
CA LEU A 127 4.48 3.62 13.25
C LEU A 127 5.66 4.38 13.90
N GLU A 128 6.28 3.81 14.93
CA GLU A 128 7.48 4.36 15.56
C GLU A 128 8.65 4.41 14.56
N GLY A 129 8.81 3.39 13.71
CA GLY A 129 9.78 3.39 12.61
C GLY A 129 9.51 4.48 11.58
N ALA A 130 8.25 4.68 11.16
CA ALA A 130 7.87 5.76 10.26
C ALA A 130 8.18 7.14 10.88
N SER A 131 7.77 7.36 12.13
CA SER A 131 8.05 8.60 12.89
C SER A 131 9.54 8.87 13.07
N SER A 132 10.36 7.82 13.21
CA SER A 132 11.82 7.96 13.27
C SER A 132 12.39 8.56 11.98
N ILE A 133 11.92 8.10 10.81
CA ILE A 133 12.33 8.65 9.52
C ILE A 133 11.77 10.07 9.30
N ASP A 134 10.54 10.35 9.73
CA ASP A 134 9.97 11.71 9.69
C ASP A 134 10.82 12.70 10.50
N ASN A 135 11.24 12.29 11.70
CA ASN A 135 12.12 13.11 12.54
C ASN A 135 13.49 13.30 11.90
N HIS A 136 14.08 12.25 11.31
CA HIS A 136 15.33 12.37 10.55
C HIS A 136 15.19 13.35 9.38
N PHE A 137 14.15 13.17 8.56
CA PHE A 137 13.87 14.03 7.41
C PHE A 137 13.69 15.50 7.81
N ARG A 138 13.03 15.77 8.93
CA ARG A 138 12.76 17.13 9.42
C ARG A 138 14.00 17.81 10.02
N THR A 139 14.93 17.06 10.59
CA THR A 139 15.97 17.64 11.47
C THR A 139 17.41 17.47 10.98
N ALA A 140 17.71 16.47 10.15
CA ALA A 140 19.04 16.27 9.61
C ALA A 140 19.39 17.33 8.57
N SER A 141 20.65 17.79 8.56
CA SER A 141 21.15 18.67 7.49
C SER A 141 21.07 17.95 6.14
N PHE A 142 20.87 18.69 5.05
CA PHE A 142 20.57 18.11 3.73
C PHE A 142 21.64 17.11 3.25
N GLU A 143 22.92 17.36 3.56
CA GLU A 143 24.05 16.51 3.18
C GLU A 143 24.07 15.17 3.91
N LYS A 144 23.31 15.04 5.00
CA LYS A 144 23.16 13.82 5.81
C LYS A 144 21.72 13.28 5.81
N ASN A 145 20.83 13.92 5.07
CA ASN A 145 19.41 13.63 5.10
C ASN A 145 19.07 12.61 4.00
N ILE A 146 18.73 11.39 4.41
CA ILE A 146 18.62 10.24 3.50
C ILE A 146 17.50 10.46 2.47
N PRO A 147 16.26 10.82 2.85
CA PRO A 147 15.22 11.14 1.88
C PRO A 147 15.56 12.30 0.94
N VAL A 148 16.23 13.36 1.44
CA VAL A 148 16.66 14.50 0.58
C VAL A 148 17.66 14.04 -0.47
N LEU A 149 18.70 13.30 -0.06
CA LEU A 149 19.71 12.79 -0.98
C LEU A 149 19.10 11.84 -2.02
N LEU A 150 18.21 10.94 -1.62
CA LEU A 150 17.50 10.05 -2.56
C LEU A 150 16.65 10.84 -3.56
N GLY A 151 15.92 11.86 -3.10
CA GLY A 151 15.15 12.74 -3.99
C GLY A 151 16.02 13.50 -4.98
N LEU A 152 17.16 14.04 -4.53
CA LEU A 152 18.11 14.75 -5.39
C LEU A 152 18.77 13.83 -6.42
N LEU A 153 19.10 12.59 -6.04
CA LEU A 153 19.61 11.59 -6.99
C LEU A 153 18.58 11.24 -8.06
N SER A 154 17.30 11.16 -7.68
CA SER A 154 16.18 10.95 -8.60
C SER A 154 16.10 12.08 -9.63
N VAL A 155 16.05 13.33 -9.15
CA VAL A 155 16.06 14.54 -10.00
C VAL A 155 17.30 14.58 -10.91
N TRP A 156 18.48 14.27 -10.38
CA TRP A 156 19.71 14.23 -11.16
C TRP A 156 19.62 13.22 -12.32
N ASN A 157 19.21 11.99 -12.02
CA ASN A 157 19.10 10.94 -13.03
C ASN A 157 18.07 11.29 -14.11
N VAL A 158 16.94 11.88 -13.73
CA VAL A 158 15.80 12.07 -14.65
C VAL A 158 15.93 13.38 -15.41
N SER A 159 16.13 14.48 -14.70
CA SER A 159 16.14 15.82 -15.29
C SER A 159 17.48 16.20 -15.93
N PHE A 160 18.60 15.59 -15.50
CA PHE A 160 19.93 15.93 -16.01
C PHE A 160 20.56 14.82 -16.84
N LEU A 161 20.45 13.56 -16.43
CA LEU A 161 20.98 12.42 -17.20
C LEU A 161 19.97 11.84 -18.20
N GLY A 162 18.70 12.24 -18.13
CA GLY A 162 17.66 11.79 -19.06
C GLY A 162 17.30 10.32 -18.91
N TYR A 163 17.40 9.76 -17.70
CA TYR A 163 16.98 8.39 -17.39
C TYR A 163 15.56 8.40 -16.83
N PRO A 164 14.53 8.08 -17.64
CA PRO A 164 13.13 8.30 -17.26
C PRO A 164 12.55 7.22 -16.34
N ALA A 165 13.29 6.15 -16.08
CA ALA A 165 12.80 4.98 -15.35
C ALA A 165 13.73 4.64 -14.20
N ARG A 166 13.16 4.11 -13.12
CA ARG A 166 13.88 3.63 -11.94
C ARG A 166 13.39 2.23 -11.57
N ALA A 167 14.35 1.35 -11.30
CA ALA A 167 14.07 -0.02 -10.87
C ALA A 167 14.18 -0.14 -9.33
N ILE A 168 13.14 -0.64 -8.67
CA ILE A 168 13.09 -0.89 -7.22
C ILE A 168 13.27 -2.39 -6.98
N LEU A 169 14.41 -2.77 -6.42
CA LEU A 169 14.90 -4.15 -6.46
C LEU A 169 15.17 -4.66 -5.02
N PRO A 170 14.11 -5.03 -4.26
CA PRO A 170 14.29 -5.58 -2.93
C PRO A 170 14.79 -7.03 -2.99
N TYR A 171 15.95 -7.32 -2.41
CA TYR A 171 16.49 -8.67 -2.25
C TYR A 171 15.85 -9.37 -1.04
N SER A 172 14.51 -9.40 -1.05
CA SER A 172 13.66 -10.03 -0.04
C SER A 172 12.28 -10.28 -0.62
N GLN A 173 11.85 -11.55 -0.70
CA GLN A 173 10.51 -11.91 -1.19
C GLN A 173 9.39 -11.32 -0.33
N ALA A 174 9.64 -11.07 0.96
CA ALA A 174 8.67 -10.44 1.85
C ALA A 174 8.30 -9.00 1.43
N LEU A 175 9.07 -8.39 0.55
CA LEU A 175 8.85 -7.04 -0.01
C LEU A 175 8.30 -7.08 -1.44
N GLU A 176 7.72 -8.19 -1.90
CA GLU A 176 7.17 -8.32 -3.27
C GLU A 176 6.13 -7.27 -3.66
N LYS A 177 5.41 -6.70 -2.68
CA LYS A 177 4.42 -5.63 -2.94
C LYS A 177 4.97 -4.22 -2.71
N LEU A 178 6.26 -4.06 -2.43
CA LEU A 178 6.89 -2.76 -2.22
C LEU A 178 6.91 -1.95 -3.52
N ALA A 179 7.41 -2.50 -4.62
CA ALA A 179 7.48 -1.77 -5.89
C ALA A 179 6.09 -1.32 -6.38
N PRO A 180 5.03 -2.16 -6.37
CA PRO A 180 3.67 -1.72 -6.66
C PRO A 180 3.14 -0.59 -5.75
N HIS A 181 3.52 -0.58 -4.47
CA HIS A 181 3.14 0.51 -3.58
C HIS A 181 3.88 1.81 -3.92
N ILE A 182 5.19 1.74 -4.19
CA ILE A 182 6.00 2.91 -4.56
C ILE A 182 5.58 3.48 -5.92
N GLN A 183 5.15 2.64 -6.87
CA GLN A 183 4.57 3.09 -8.13
C GLN A 183 3.47 4.12 -7.92
N GLN A 184 2.47 3.80 -7.10
CA GLN A 184 1.42 4.76 -6.80
C GLN A 184 1.96 5.98 -6.03
N LEU A 185 2.80 5.75 -5.01
CA LEU A 185 3.38 6.82 -4.20
C LEU A 185 4.10 7.87 -5.05
N SER A 186 4.96 7.44 -5.96
CA SER A 186 5.81 8.32 -6.77
C SER A 186 5.08 8.83 -8.01
N MET A 187 4.56 7.91 -8.84
CA MET A 187 4.04 8.27 -10.17
C MET A 187 2.76 9.11 -10.08
N GLU A 188 1.86 8.82 -9.13
CA GLU A 188 0.65 9.61 -8.92
C GLU A 188 0.95 10.97 -8.23
N SER A 189 2.05 11.07 -7.49
CA SER A 189 2.51 12.32 -6.88
C SER A 189 3.18 13.25 -7.89
N ASN A 190 4.12 12.72 -8.66
CA ASN A 190 5.11 13.50 -9.40
C ASN A 190 4.92 13.46 -10.92
N GLY A 191 4.11 12.53 -11.45
CA GLY A 191 3.74 12.48 -12.87
C GLY A 191 2.79 13.60 -13.25
N LYS A 192 3.31 14.83 -13.35
CA LYS A 192 2.55 16.07 -13.54
C LYS A 192 3.10 16.86 -14.72
N GLY A 193 2.21 17.57 -15.41
CA GLY A 193 2.56 18.47 -16.52
C GLY A 193 2.44 19.96 -16.18
N VAL A 194 2.08 20.31 -14.94
CA VAL A 194 1.87 21.69 -14.48
C VAL A 194 2.52 21.91 -13.12
N SER A 195 3.04 23.12 -12.88
CA SER A 195 3.62 23.55 -11.61
C SER A 195 2.55 23.85 -10.56
N ILE A 196 2.97 24.14 -9.34
CA ILE A 196 2.08 24.56 -8.24
C ILE A 196 1.34 25.87 -8.54
N ASP A 197 1.92 26.74 -9.39
CA ASP A 197 1.31 28.01 -9.83
C ASP A 197 0.36 27.83 -11.03
N GLY A 198 0.15 26.58 -11.47
CA GLY A 198 -0.74 26.26 -12.60
C GLY A 198 -0.12 26.51 -13.98
N VAL A 199 1.21 26.67 -14.07
CA VAL A 199 1.91 26.92 -15.33
C VAL A 199 2.40 25.58 -15.92
N PRO A 200 2.23 25.32 -17.24
CA PRO A 200 2.78 24.14 -17.89
C PRO A 200 4.29 24.01 -17.68
N LEU A 201 4.76 22.80 -17.35
CA LEU A 201 6.18 22.53 -17.13
C LEU A 201 6.93 22.50 -18.48
N PRO A 202 8.11 23.13 -18.59
CA PRO A 202 8.94 23.08 -19.80
C PRO A 202 9.81 21.81 -19.87
N TYR A 203 9.61 20.86 -18.97
CA TYR A 203 10.34 19.59 -18.83
C TYR A 203 9.41 18.48 -18.36
N GLU A 204 9.82 17.22 -18.54
CA GLU A 204 9.12 16.06 -18.00
C GLU A 204 9.39 15.91 -16.50
N ALA A 205 8.38 15.49 -15.74
CA ALA A 205 8.45 15.30 -14.29
C ALA A 205 7.98 13.89 -13.89
N GLY A 206 8.59 13.38 -12.82
CA GLY A 206 8.31 12.06 -12.28
C GLY A 206 8.98 10.94 -13.08
N GLU A 207 9.34 9.88 -12.37
CA GLU A 207 9.95 8.67 -12.95
C GLU A 207 8.90 7.60 -13.24
N ILE A 208 9.22 6.73 -14.18
CA ILE A 208 8.54 5.45 -14.35
C ILE A 208 9.17 4.46 -13.37
N ASP A 209 8.46 4.20 -12.28
CA ASP A 209 8.87 3.21 -11.27
C ASP A 209 8.41 1.80 -11.66
N PHE A 210 9.31 0.83 -11.58
CA PHE A 210 8.98 -0.59 -11.73
C PHE A 210 9.92 -1.45 -10.89
N GLY A 211 9.61 -2.73 -10.72
CA GLY A 211 10.51 -3.62 -10.00
C GLY A 211 9.88 -4.95 -9.62
N GLU A 212 10.76 -5.90 -9.31
CA GLU A 212 10.45 -7.22 -8.78
C GLU A 212 11.53 -7.57 -7.73
N PRO A 213 11.23 -8.43 -6.75
CA PRO A 213 12.24 -8.89 -5.81
C PRO A 213 13.44 -9.53 -6.51
N GLY A 214 14.61 -9.31 -5.92
CA GLY A 214 15.79 -10.12 -6.21
C GLY A 214 15.65 -11.51 -5.58
N THR A 215 16.03 -12.60 -6.25
CA THR A 215 16.74 -12.66 -7.55
C THR A 215 15.81 -12.76 -8.77
N ASN A 216 14.49 -12.78 -8.60
CA ASN A 216 13.51 -12.99 -9.68
C ASN A 216 13.70 -11.98 -10.83
N GLY A 217 13.85 -10.69 -10.51
CA GLY A 217 14.11 -9.64 -11.51
C GLY A 217 15.36 -9.88 -12.36
N GLN A 218 16.39 -10.53 -11.79
CA GLN A 218 17.64 -10.86 -12.50
C GLN A 218 17.40 -11.79 -13.69
N HIS A 219 16.38 -12.64 -13.60
CA HIS A 219 16.01 -13.63 -14.61
C HIS A 219 14.84 -13.16 -15.50
N SER A 220 14.46 -11.89 -15.41
CA SER A 220 13.36 -11.30 -16.19
C SER A 220 13.86 -10.14 -17.05
N PHE A 221 14.33 -9.05 -16.43
CA PHE A 221 14.59 -7.79 -17.14
C PHE A 221 15.99 -7.21 -16.94
N TYR A 222 16.86 -7.84 -16.13
CA TYR A 222 18.24 -7.33 -15.91
C TYR A 222 19.09 -7.34 -17.18
N GLN A 223 18.81 -8.19 -18.16
CA GLN A 223 19.47 -8.15 -19.46
C GLN A 223 19.36 -6.76 -20.12
N LEU A 224 18.18 -6.13 -20.03
CA LEU A 224 17.98 -4.77 -20.54
C LEU A 224 18.71 -3.74 -19.68
N ILE A 225 18.74 -3.89 -18.36
CA ILE A 225 19.45 -2.99 -17.45
C ILE A 225 20.97 -3.02 -17.73
N HIS A 226 21.53 -4.20 -18.00
CA HIS A 226 22.98 -4.36 -18.21
C HIS A 226 23.46 -3.99 -19.61
N GLN A 227 22.71 -4.32 -20.66
CA GLN A 227 23.17 -4.16 -22.06
C GLN A 227 22.26 -3.28 -22.92
N GLY A 228 21.10 -2.89 -22.41
CA GLY A 228 20.12 -2.06 -23.11
C GLY A 228 20.16 -0.61 -22.62
N ARG A 229 19.02 -0.12 -22.13
CA ARG A 229 18.89 1.26 -21.63
C ARG A 229 19.45 1.35 -20.21
N VAL A 230 20.14 2.44 -19.92
CA VAL A 230 20.56 2.73 -18.54
C VAL A 230 19.33 2.98 -17.69
N ILE A 231 19.19 2.22 -16.61
CA ILE A 231 18.10 2.33 -15.64
C ILE A 231 18.73 2.39 -14.24
N PRO A 232 18.66 3.54 -13.55
CA PRO A 232 18.99 3.64 -12.13
C PRO A 232 18.25 2.60 -11.28
N CYS A 233 18.96 2.00 -10.33
CA CYS A 233 18.47 0.88 -9.54
C CYS A 233 18.59 1.16 -8.03
N ASP A 234 17.48 1.05 -7.32
CA ASP A 234 17.41 1.10 -5.86
C ASP A 234 17.41 -0.33 -5.30
N PHE A 235 18.59 -0.79 -4.86
CA PHE A 235 18.76 -2.10 -4.24
C PHE A 235 18.46 -2.03 -2.74
N ILE A 236 17.57 -2.90 -2.26
CA ILE A 236 17.17 -2.96 -0.84
C ILE A 236 17.50 -4.35 -0.28
N GLY A 237 18.36 -4.41 0.74
CA GLY A 237 18.76 -5.66 1.39
C GLY A 237 18.43 -5.69 2.88
N VAL A 238 18.18 -6.88 3.42
CA VAL A 238 18.06 -7.12 4.86
C VAL A 238 19.16 -8.07 5.32
N ILE A 239 19.80 -7.77 6.45
CA ILE A 239 20.95 -8.55 6.94
C ILE A 239 20.53 -9.93 7.45
N LYS A 240 19.32 -10.06 8.00
CA LYS A 240 18.81 -11.30 8.59
C LYS A 240 17.55 -11.75 7.86
N SER A 241 17.52 -13.04 7.47
CA SER A 241 16.32 -13.67 6.92
C SER A 241 15.23 -13.82 7.99
N GLN A 242 13.98 -13.69 7.57
CA GLN A 242 12.81 -14.03 8.40
C GLN A 242 12.70 -15.55 8.62
N GLN A 243 13.28 -16.35 7.71
CA GLN A 243 13.35 -17.81 7.77
C GLN A 243 14.76 -18.26 7.35
N PRO A 244 15.76 -18.25 8.25
CA PRO A 244 17.11 -18.67 7.91
C PRO A 244 17.16 -20.17 7.61
N VAL A 245 17.85 -20.54 6.53
CA VAL A 245 18.11 -21.93 6.14
C VAL A 245 19.61 -22.17 6.18
N TYR A 246 20.03 -23.20 6.90
CA TYR A 246 21.42 -23.66 6.94
C TYR A 246 21.46 -25.05 6.33
N LEU A 247 22.04 -25.16 5.14
CA LEU A 247 22.32 -26.45 4.52
C LEU A 247 23.57 -27.04 5.16
N LYS A 248 23.56 -28.36 5.39
CA LYS A 248 24.72 -29.11 5.87
C LYS A 248 25.70 -29.40 4.75
#